data_AF-A0A9E4BZN3-F1
#
_entry.id   AF-A0A9E4BZN3-F1
#
_cell.length_a   1.000
_cell.length_b   1.000
_cell.length_c   1.000
_cell.angle_alpha   90.00
_cell.angle_beta   90.00
_cell.angle_gamma   90.00
#
_symmetry.space_group_name_H-M   'P 1'
#
loop_
_entity.id
_entity.type
_entity.pdbx_description
1 polymer ?
#
loop_
_entity_poly.entity_id
_entity_poly.type
_entity_poly.pdbx_seq_one_letter_code
_entity_poly.pdbx_strand_id
1 'polypeptide(L)'
;TEGFRDMLEIARQIRPTLYDLQFEKPRPLVPRHRCFGVPERLDASGAELTPLDEDALRQVAGKLRAEGVESIAVCFLHAYANPVHERRAGEIIAGVFPEAVVSLSAVPRVLAGQHDRDQ
;
A
#
# COMPACT_ATOMS: atom_id res chain seq x y z
N THR A 1 -0.47 -2.23 6.73
CA THR A 1 -1.02 -2.61 8.04
C THR A 1 -2.05 -3.72 7.90
N GLU A 2 -1.77 -4.86 8.53
CA GLU A 2 -2.70 -5.99 8.62
C GLU A 2 -4.05 -5.55 9.25
N GLY A 3 -5.15 -6.09 8.74
CA GLY A 3 -6.51 -5.71 9.16
C GLY A 3 -7.10 -4.47 8.46
N PHE A 4 -6.31 -3.71 7.70
CA PHE A 4 -6.78 -2.51 6.98
C PHE A 4 -7.06 -2.71 5.49
N ARG A 5 -7.09 -3.96 5.03
CA ARG A 5 -7.38 -4.33 3.62
C ARG A 5 -8.71 -3.74 3.11
N ASP A 6 -9.64 -3.50 4.02
CA ASP A 6 -11.00 -3.12 3.71
C ASP A 6 -11.17 -1.60 3.62
N MET A 7 -10.14 -0.80 3.93
CA MET A 7 -10.25 0.67 3.93
C MET A 7 -10.72 1.23 2.59
N LEU A 8 -10.20 0.72 1.47
CA LEU A 8 -10.56 1.21 0.14
C LEU A 8 -12.01 0.82 -0.22
N GLU A 9 -12.48 -0.33 0.26
CA GLU A 9 -13.84 -0.80 0.04
C GLU A 9 -14.86 -0.18 1.00
N ILE A 10 -14.48 0.16 2.24
CA ILE A 10 -15.35 0.83 3.23
C ILE A 10 -15.43 2.34 2.93
N ALA A 11 -14.32 2.93 2.44
CA ALA A 11 -14.14 4.37 2.20
C ALA A 11 -14.56 5.22 3.43
N ARG A 12 -14.54 6.54 3.31
CA ARG A 12 -14.86 7.44 4.45
C ARG A 12 -16.37 7.58 4.75
N GLN A 13 -17.22 6.75 4.14
CA GLN A 13 -18.69 6.85 4.21
C GLN A 13 -19.23 8.28 4.03
N ILE A 14 -18.52 9.14 3.29
CA ILE A 14 -18.95 10.51 3.01
C ILE A 14 -20.15 10.42 2.08
N ARG A 15 -21.34 10.78 2.60
CA ARG A 15 -22.57 10.89 1.83
C ARG A 15 -22.80 12.37 1.51
N PRO A 16 -22.73 12.79 0.23
CA PRO A 16 -23.04 14.17 -0.16
C PRO A 16 -24.47 14.57 0.21
N THR A 17 -25.39 13.60 0.20
CA THR A 17 -26.81 13.74 0.55
C THR A 17 -27.18 12.68 1.59
N LEU A 18 -27.56 13.10 2.80
CA LEU A 18 -27.81 12.18 3.92
C LEU A 18 -29.01 11.25 3.72
N TYR A 19 -30.03 11.71 2.97
CA TYR A 19 -31.33 11.07 2.86
C TYR A 19 -31.59 10.37 1.50
N ASP A 20 -30.54 10.19 0.69
CA ASP A 20 -30.65 9.46 -0.57
C ASP A 20 -30.49 7.94 -0.31
N LEU A 21 -31.61 7.21 -0.35
CA LEU A 21 -31.64 5.75 -0.21
C LEU A 21 -31.14 5.03 -1.47
N GLN A 22 -31.04 5.72 -2.61
CA GLN A 22 -30.57 5.19 -3.89
C GLN A 22 -29.09 5.51 -4.14
N PHE A 23 -28.38 6.03 -3.14
CA PHE A 23 -26.97 6.39 -3.27
C PHE A 23 -26.11 5.18 -3.66
N GLU A 24 -25.55 5.23 -4.86
CA GLU A 24 -24.58 4.25 -5.33
C GLU A 24 -23.16 4.69 -5.01
N LYS A 25 -22.44 3.83 -4.29
CA LYS A 25 -21.04 4.08 -3.98
C LYS A 25 -20.18 3.92 -5.24
N PRO A 26 -19.30 4.89 -5.57
CA PRO A 26 -18.39 4.74 -6.69
C PRO A 26 -17.48 3.52 -6.48
N ARG A 27 -17.22 2.79 -7.58
CA ARG A 27 -16.36 1.61 -7.56
C ARG A 27 -14.93 2.02 -7.12
N PRO A 28 -14.31 1.28 -6.19
CA PRO A 28 -12.96 1.60 -5.73
C PRO A 28 -11.94 1.43 -6.87
N LEU A 29 -10.93 2.31 -6.90
CA LEU A 29 -9.86 2.29 -7.92
C LEU A 29 -9.04 1.00 -7.92
N VAL A 30 -8.88 0.40 -6.74
CA VAL A 30 -8.19 -0.89 -6.56
C VAL A 30 -9.21 -1.88 -5.99
N PRO A 31 -9.45 -3.02 -6.65
CA PRO A 31 -10.35 -4.03 -6.13
C PRO A 31 -9.73 -4.69 -4.90
N ARG A 32 -10.58 -5.11 -3.94
CA ARG A 32 -10.14 -5.68 -2.65
C ARG A 32 -9.16 -6.84 -2.77
N HIS A 33 -9.29 -7.69 -3.79
CA HIS A 33 -8.38 -8.82 -3.98
C HIS A 33 -6.93 -8.39 -4.26
N ARG A 34 -6.71 -7.14 -4.70
CA ARG A 34 -5.37 -6.55 -4.89
C ARG A 34 -4.89 -5.74 -3.67
N CYS A 35 -5.64 -5.74 -2.58
CA CYS A 35 -5.29 -5.04 -1.35
C CYS A 35 -4.78 -6.04 -0.31
N PHE A 36 -3.48 -5.97 -0.02
CA PHE A 36 -2.83 -6.89 0.91
C PHE A 36 -2.48 -6.18 2.22
N GLY A 37 -2.73 -6.86 3.34
CA GLY A 37 -2.31 -6.41 4.65
C GLY A 37 -0.96 -7.04 4.96
N VAL A 38 0.01 -6.22 5.37
CA VAL A 38 1.30 -6.67 5.87
C VAL A 38 1.33 -6.42 7.39
N PRO A 39 1.73 -7.40 8.21
CA PRO A 39 1.92 -7.21 9.64
C PRO A 39 2.98 -6.14 9.90
N GLU A 40 2.54 -4.99 10.39
CA GLU A 40 3.37 -3.88 10.88
C GLU A 40 2.48 -2.99 11.75
N ARG A 41 3.05 -2.32 12.76
CA ARG A 41 2.31 -1.31 13.51
C ARG A 41 3.24 -0.27 14.11
N LEU A 42 2.91 0.99 13.85
CA LEU A 42 3.46 2.16 14.54
C LEU A 42 2.39 2.74 15.47
N ASP A 43 2.81 3.36 16.56
CA ASP A 43 1.94 4.18 17.40
C ASP A 43 1.79 5.61 16.82
N ALA A 44 0.96 6.43 17.45
CA ALA A 44 0.73 7.81 17.03
C ALA A 44 1.96 8.73 17.23
N SER A 45 2.91 8.34 18.06
CA SER A 45 4.19 9.04 18.28
C SER A 45 5.27 8.64 17.25
N GLY A 46 5.00 7.61 16.45
CA GLY A 46 5.96 7.03 15.50
C GLY A 46 6.84 5.93 16.12
N ALA A 47 6.60 5.52 17.36
CA ALA A 47 7.28 4.40 17.98
C ALA A 47 6.78 3.07 17.39
N GLU A 48 7.70 2.13 17.24
CA GLU A 48 7.41 0.81 16.70
C GLU A 48 6.70 -0.06 17.74
N LEU A 49 5.49 -0.52 17.42
CA LEU A 49 4.73 -1.47 18.23
C LEU A 49 4.88 -2.89 17.70
N THR A 50 4.88 -3.05 16.37
CA THR A 50 5.09 -4.32 15.70
C THR A 50 6.04 -4.10 14.54
N PRO A 51 7.16 -4.83 14.48
CA PRO A 51 8.11 -4.73 13.37
C PRO A 51 7.44 -5.10 12.05
N LEU A 52 7.97 -4.54 10.96
CA LEU A 52 7.55 -4.92 9.62
C LEU A 52 7.92 -6.38 9.36
N ASP A 53 6.92 -7.20 9.05
CA ASP A 53 7.13 -8.56 8.57
C ASP A 53 7.60 -8.53 7.09
N GLU A 54 8.92 -8.57 6.92
CA GLU A 54 9.55 -8.53 5.61
C GLU A 54 9.21 -9.76 4.76
N ASP A 55 9.03 -10.94 5.37
CA ASP A 55 8.75 -12.18 4.65
C ASP A 55 7.32 -12.21 4.13
N ALA A 56 6.37 -11.75 4.94
CA ALA A 56 5.00 -11.52 4.49
C ALA A 56 4.96 -10.52 3.33
N LEU A 57 5.74 -9.44 3.41
CA LEU A 57 5.84 -8.46 2.32
C LEU A 57 6.42 -9.07 1.03
N ARG A 58 7.50 -9.86 1.12
CA ARG A 58 8.09 -10.56 -0.03
C ARG A 58 7.08 -11.49 -0.70
N GLN A 59 6.31 -12.25 0.09
CA GLN A 59 5.27 -13.13 -0.44
C GLN A 59 4.17 -12.35 -1.15
N VAL A 60 3.73 -11.22 -0.59
CA VAL A 60 2.75 -10.31 -1.22
C VAL A 60 3.28 -9.74 -2.53
N ALA A 61 4.51 -9.23 -2.54
CA ALA A 61 5.15 -8.70 -3.74
C ALA A 61 5.25 -9.76 -4.85
N GLY A 62 5.58 -11.00 -4.49
CA GLY A 62 5.60 -12.13 -5.42
C GLY A 62 4.22 -12.46 -6.02
N LYS A 63 3.16 -12.42 -5.21
CA LYS A 63 1.77 -12.60 -5.70
C LYS A 63 1.36 -11.48 -6.65
N LEU A 64 1.62 -10.24 -6.28
CA LEU A 64 1.36 -9.07 -7.12
C LEU A 64 2.09 -9.14 -8.46
N ARG A 65 3.35 -9.59 -8.45
CA ARG A 65 4.12 -9.86 -9.68
C ARG A 65 3.47 -10.92 -10.55
N ALA A 66 3.01 -12.04 -9.95
CA ALA A 66 2.33 -13.10 -10.68
C ALA A 66 0.98 -12.67 -11.26
N GLU A 67 0.30 -11.72 -10.60
CA GLU A 67 -0.94 -11.10 -11.09
C GLU A 67 -0.71 -10.04 -12.19
N GLY A 68 0.54 -9.70 -12.50
CA GLY A 68 0.90 -8.75 -13.55
C GLY A 68 0.54 -7.29 -13.22
N VAL A 69 0.59 -6.89 -11.95
CA VAL A 69 0.37 -5.48 -11.59
C VAL A 69 1.56 -4.62 -12.01
N GLU A 70 1.28 -3.42 -12.51
CA GLU A 70 2.32 -2.48 -12.98
C GLU A 70 2.79 -1.51 -11.88
N SER A 71 1.93 -1.26 -10.87
CA SER A 71 2.20 -0.29 -9.82
C SER A 71 1.72 -0.78 -8.45
N ILE A 72 2.48 -0.41 -7.41
CA ILE A 72 2.23 -0.79 -6.02
C ILE A 72 2.27 0.48 -5.17
N ALA A 73 1.17 0.75 -4.45
CA ALA A 73 1.12 1.79 -3.45
C ALA A 73 1.29 1.19 -2.05
N VAL A 74 2.22 1.73 -1.26
CA VAL A 74 2.44 1.33 0.13
C VAL A 74 1.91 2.43 1.04
N CYS A 75 0.93 2.08 1.86
CA CYS A 75 0.30 2.99 2.82
C CYS A 75 0.28 2.32 4.20
N PHE A 76 1.15 2.76 5.10
CA PHE A 76 1.18 2.30 6.50
C PHE A 76 0.61 3.36 7.44
N LEU A 77 -0.04 2.90 8.50
CA LEU A 77 -0.62 3.81 9.50
C LEU A 77 0.52 4.54 10.25
N HIS A 78 0.36 5.85 10.44
CA HIS A 78 1.36 6.72 11.07
C HIS A 78 2.71 6.81 10.35
N ALA A 79 2.79 6.43 9.07
CA ALA A 79 4.01 6.58 8.28
C ALA A 79 4.49 8.05 8.19
N TYR A 80 3.58 9.03 8.34
CA TYR A 80 3.94 10.46 8.42
C TYR A 80 4.81 10.80 9.64
N ALA A 81 4.66 10.06 10.75
CA ALA A 81 5.42 10.26 11.98
C ALA A 81 6.74 9.48 11.94
N ASN A 82 6.71 8.27 11.37
CA ASN A 82 7.90 7.45 11.17
C ASN A 82 7.86 6.71 9.82
N PRO A 83 8.56 7.22 8.79
CA PRO A 83 8.59 6.61 7.46
C PRO A 83 9.53 5.40 7.33
N VAL A 84 10.12 4.88 8.42
CA VAL A 84 11.08 3.77 8.36
C VAL A 84 10.48 2.52 7.73
N HIS A 85 9.27 2.12 8.14
CA HIS A 85 8.63 0.91 7.61
C HIS A 85 8.25 1.04 6.13
N GLU A 86 7.76 2.21 5.69
CA GLU A 86 7.43 2.42 4.27
C GLU A 86 8.69 2.42 3.38
N ARG A 87 9.77 3.06 3.82
CA ARG A 87 11.04 3.01 3.09
C ARG A 87 11.55 1.58 2.97
N ARG A 88 11.55 0.86 4.08
CA ARG A 88 12.00 -0.54 4.12
C ARG A 88 11.14 -1.43 3.22
N ALA A 89 9.83 -1.20 3.21
CA ALA A 89 8.93 -1.90 2.31
C ALA A 89 9.23 -1.59 0.84
N GLY A 90 9.48 -0.32 0.49
CA GLY A 90 9.87 0.08 -0.85
C GLY A 90 11.16 -0.60 -1.34
N GLU A 91 12.17 -0.70 -0.48
CA GLU A 91 13.43 -1.40 -0.78
C GLU A 91 13.21 -2.90 -1.05
N ILE A 92 12.41 -3.56 -0.22
CA ILE A 92 12.10 -4.99 -0.36
C ILE A 92 11.32 -5.25 -1.66
N ILE A 93 10.31 -4.42 -1.94
CA ILE A 93 9.51 -4.54 -3.17
C ILE A 93 10.39 -4.31 -4.39
N ALA A 94 11.25 -3.29 -4.39
CA ALA A 94 12.17 -3.04 -5.49
C ALA A 94 13.16 -4.20 -5.72
N GLY A 95 13.55 -4.92 -4.66
CA GLY A 95 14.39 -6.11 -4.78
C GLY A 95 13.66 -7.34 -5.34
N VAL A 96 12.38 -7.54 -4.99
CA VAL A 96 11.59 -8.73 -5.42
C VAL A 96 10.90 -8.50 -6.76
N PHE A 97 10.45 -7.28 -7.02
CA PHE A 97 9.70 -6.89 -8.19
C PHE A 97 10.24 -5.55 -8.73
N PRO A 98 11.44 -5.56 -9.34
CA PRO A 98 12.10 -4.34 -9.80
C PRO A 98 11.33 -3.61 -10.90
N GLU A 99 10.41 -4.27 -11.59
CA GLU A 99 9.69 -3.71 -12.74
C GLU A 99 8.42 -2.94 -12.32
N ALA A 100 7.99 -3.08 -11.06
CA ALA A 100 6.85 -2.35 -10.54
C ALA A 100 7.22 -0.92 -10.16
N VAL A 101 6.32 0.02 -10.44
CA VAL A 101 6.42 1.38 -9.92
C VAL A 101 5.92 1.42 -8.49
N VAL A 102 6.78 1.77 -7.53
CA VAL A 102 6.41 1.82 -6.11
C VAL A 102 6.20 3.26 -5.65
N SER A 103 5.03 3.53 -5.05
CA SER A 103 4.69 4.82 -4.44
C SER A 103 4.52 4.66 -2.93
N LEU A 104 5.22 5.50 -2.15
CA LEU A 104 5.15 5.51 -0.68
C LEU A 104 4.28 6.68 -0.22
N SER A 105 3.41 6.48 0.77
CA SER A 105 2.43 7.48 1.18
C SER A 105 3.02 8.63 2.02
N ALA A 106 4.02 8.34 2.86
CA ALA A 106 4.66 9.33 3.74
C ALA A 106 5.82 10.07 3.08
N VAL A 107 6.37 9.53 1.99
CA VAL A 107 7.43 10.16 1.22
C VAL A 107 6.99 10.12 -0.24
N PRO A 108 6.67 11.27 -0.88
CA PRO A 108 6.38 11.31 -2.31
C PRO A 108 7.69 11.06 -3.07
N ARG A 109 8.12 9.81 -3.12
CA ARG A 109 9.26 9.32 -3.88
C ARG A 109 8.78 8.11 -4.65
N VAL A 110 8.66 8.29 -5.96
CA VAL A 110 8.41 7.20 -6.89
C VAL A 110 9.73 6.45 -7.05
N LEU A 111 9.76 5.21 -6.56
CA LEU A 111 10.84 4.30 -6.91
C LEU A 111 10.43 3.67 -8.23
N ALA A 112 10.88 4.28 -9.32
CA ALA A 112 10.82 3.66 -10.64
C ALA A 112 11.93 2.61 -10.67
N GLY A 113 11.57 1.37 -11.03
CA GLY A 113 12.54 0.39 -11.47
C GLY A 113 13.42 1.01 -12.54
N GLN A 114 14.75 0.94 -12.37
CA GLN A 114 15.70 1.33 -13.41
C GLN A 114 15.46 0.48 -14.68
N HIS A 115 14.55 0.93 -15.55
CA HIS A 115 14.58 0.67 -16.97
C HIS A 115 15.32 1.83 -17.62
N ASP A 116 16.64 1.80 -17.48
CA ASP A 116 17.55 2.53 -18.38
C ASP A 116 18.63 1.56 -18.84
N ARG A 117 18.22 0.63 -19.71
CA ARG A 117 19.07 0.00 -20.71
C ARG A 117 18.24 -0.18 -21.98
N ASP A 118 18.72 0.46 -23.03
CA ASP A 118 18.33 0.38 -24.43
C ASP A 118 17.24 1.37 -24.90
N GLN A 119 17.70 2.61 -25.19
CA GLN A 119 17.52 3.24 -26.51
C GLN A 119 18.58 4.32 -26.78
#